data_AF-A0A8S3RS86-F1
#
_entry.id   AF-A0A8S3RS86-F1
#
_cell.length_a   1.000
_cell.length_b   1.000
_cell.length_c   1.000
_cell.angle_alpha   90.00
_cell.angle_beta   90.00
_cell.angle_gamma   90.00
#
_symmetry.space_group_name_H-M   'P 1'
#
loop_
_entity.id
_entity.type
_entity.pdbx_description
1 polymer ?
#
loop_
_entity_poly.entity_id
_entity_poly.type
_entity_poly.pdbx_seq_one_letter_code
_entity_poly.pdbx_strand_id
1 'polypeptide(L)'
;MKEVTSLLFLQNVMLICSWSLDDVCDADDIKCKNPQILTPGEITYGQCYRHAALRRLLKVSFLTCLKECMKTSTCSNVSYRRDWKMCDINGNINSEMELVQEHGCFSSNISSWSKKLVACATQSCAEGYRCAVKGEEITCEIAWNRLRKMLIHVGENLDTSNTELCGQFIGPAVSGQVIITPCNTLPKGHLVKLTSVNTVPTVFHLTEVEVYGVE
;
A
#
# COMPACT_ATOMS: atom_id res chain seq x y z
N MET A 1 5.45 -5.22 -24.32
CA MET A 1 5.17 -4.14 -25.28
C MET A 1 4.20 -4.70 -26.31
N LYS A 2 2.99 -4.15 -26.43
CA LYS A 2 2.14 -4.34 -27.61
C LYS A 2 2.39 -3.12 -28.50
N GLU A 3 2.94 -3.31 -29.68
CA GLU A 3 3.02 -2.26 -30.69
C GLU A 3 1.62 -2.02 -31.25
N VAL A 4 1.19 -0.76 -31.26
CA VAL A 4 -0.02 -0.29 -31.94
C VAL A 4 0.46 0.52 -33.14
N THR A 5 0.11 0.08 -34.35
CA THR A 5 0.66 0.57 -35.63
C THR A 5 -0.10 1.75 -36.26
N SER A 6 -0.98 2.42 -35.52
CA SER A 6 -1.71 3.62 -35.98
C SER A 6 -1.36 4.85 -35.13
N LEU A 7 -1.21 6.00 -35.77
CA LEU A 7 -1.13 7.31 -35.11
C LEU A 7 -2.49 7.61 -34.46
N LEU A 8 -2.52 7.73 -33.13
CA LEU A 8 -3.75 7.96 -32.37
C LEU A 8 -3.69 9.32 -31.67
N PHE A 9 -4.83 10.01 -31.63
CA PHE A 9 -5.07 11.16 -30.75
C PHE A 9 -5.58 10.65 -29.41
N LEU A 10 -4.81 10.82 -28.36
CA LEU A 10 -5.17 10.25 -27.05
C LEU A 10 -6.00 11.22 -26.22
N GLN A 11 -7.13 10.74 -25.72
CA GLN A 11 -8.06 11.46 -24.84
C GLN A 11 -7.88 11.06 -23.38
N ASN A 12 -7.75 9.76 -23.11
CA ASN A 12 -7.59 9.25 -21.75
C ASN A 12 -6.62 8.08 -21.72
N VAL A 13 -5.84 8.00 -20.64
CA VAL A 13 -5.08 6.81 -20.28
C VAL A 13 -5.64 6.26 -18.98
N MET A 14 -6.16 5.03 -19.02
CA MET A 14 -6.61 4.30 -17.85
C MET A 14 -5.51 3.33 -17.43
N LEU A 15 -5.05 3.48 -16.20
CA LEU A 15 -4.11 2.58 -15.56
C LEU A 15 -4.90 1.74 -14.56
N ILE A 16 -4.92 0.43 -14.78
CA ILE A 16 -5.46 -0.52 -13.82
C ILE A 16 -4.29 -1.09 -13.05
N CYS A 17 -4.17 -0.63 -11.81
CA CYS A 17 -3.23 -1.19 -10.84
C CYS A 17 -3.87 -2.41 -10.22
N SER A 18 -3.76 -3.56 -10.89
CA SER A 18 -3.96 -4.84 -10.22
C SER A 18 -2.62 -5.36 -9.72
N TRP A 19 -2.72 -6.11 -8.64
CA TRP A 19 -1.70 -7.03 -8.25
C TRP A 19 -2.44 -8.25 -7.73
N SER A 20 -1.92 -9.44 -8.06
CA SER A 20 -2.49 -10.67 -7.52
C SER A 20 -2.49 -10.60 -6.00
N LEU A 21 -3.61 -10.98 -5.38
CA LEU A 21 -3.68 -11.28 -3.96
C LEU A 21 -2.62 -12.32 -3.53
N ASP A 22 -2.07 -13.08 -4.49
CA ASP A 22 -1.02 -14.06 -4.25
C ASP A 22 0.42 -13.49 -4.36
N ASP A 23 0.64 -12.32 -5.00
CA ASP A 23 1.99 -11.78 -5.25
C ASP A 23 2.25 -10.38 -4.69
N VAL A 24 1.25 -9.68 -4.15
CA VAL A 24 1.45 -8.39 -3.48
C VAL A 24 1.08 -8.46 -2.03
N CYS A 25 2.12 -8.69 -1.24
CA CYS A 25 2.12 -8.40 0.18
C CYS A 25 1.94 -6.89 0.35
N ASP A 26 0.70 -6.46 0.61
CA ASP A 26 0.46 -5.16 1.23
C ASP A 26 1.36 -5.06 2.48
N ALA A 27 1.72 -3.86 2.93
CA ALA A 27 2.57 -3.69 4.11
C ALA A 27 2.02 -4.37 5.39
N ASP A 28 0.83 -4.96 5.30
CA ASP A 28 0.03 -5.59 6.35
C ASP A 28 -0.37 -7.06 6.04
N ASP A 29 0.17 -7.68 4.97
CA ASP A 29 -0.25 -9.05 4.59
C ASP A 29 0.56 -10.14 5.31
N ILE A 30 0.10 -10.51 6.50
CA ILE A 30 0.77 -11.48 7.38
C ILE A 30 0.63 -12.94 6.88
N LYS A 31 0.02 -13.17 5.71
CA LYS A 31 -0.07 -14.49 5.06
C LYS A 31 0.88 -14.69 3.88
N CYS A 32 1.76 -13.73 3.59
CA CYS A 32 2.78 -13.97 2.58
C CYS A 32 3.84 -14.98 3.07
N LYS A 33 4.31 -15.84 2.17
CA LYS A 33 5.23 -16.99 2.36
C LYS A 33 6.61 -16.70 2.99
N ASN A 34 6.80 -15.60 3.71
CA ASN A 34 7.94 -15.41 4.60
C ASN A 34 7.57 -14.45 5.78
N PRO A 35 6.93 -14.95 6.84
CA PRO A 35 6.50 -14.15 7.98
C PRO A 35 7.70 -13.91 8.91
N GLN A 36 8.60 -12.98 8.59
CA GLN A 36 9.74 -12.68 9.47
C GLN A 36 9.53 -11.47 10.39
N ILE A 37 8.49 -10.66 10.17
CA ILE A 37 8.18 -9.53 11.07
C ILE A 37 7.45 -10.00 12.33
N LEU A 38 6.66 -11.08 12.22
CA LEU A 38 5.69 -11.49 13.24
C LEU A 38 5.85 -12.99 13.51
N THR A 39 6.38 -13.29 14.69
CA THR A 39 6.53 -14.62 15.26
C THR A 39 5.18 -15.23 15.64
N PRO A 40 5.02 -16.56 15.54
CA PRO A 40 3.86 -17.25 16.09
C PRO A 40 3.70 -16.91 17.58
N GLY A 41 2.58 -16.26 17.94
CA GLY A 41 2.30 -15.79 19.30
C GLY A 41 2.18 -14.26 19.43
N GLU A 42 2.69 -13.49 18.48
CA GLU A 42 2.51 -12.02 18.45
C GLU A 42 1.13 -11.61 17.94
N ILE A 43 0.51 -12.43 17.08
CA ILE A 43 -0.78 -12.15 16.45
C ILE A 43 -1.69 -13.35 16.54
N THR A 44 -2.96 -13.06 16.87
CA THR A 44 -4.04 -14.03 16.86
C THR A 44 -4.95 -13.73 15.67
N TYR A 45 -5.00 -14.67 14.72
CA TYR A 45 -5.78 -14.51 13.50
C TYR A 45 -7.23 -14.92 13.67
N GLY A 46 -8.10 -14.28 12.88
CA GLY A 46 -9.52 -14.57 12.83
C GLY A 46 -10.24 -14.12 14.09
N GLN A 47 -9.61 -13.29 14.94
CA GLN A 47 -10.15 -12.86 16.22
C GLN A 47 -9.87 -11.38 16.46
N CYS A 48 -10.87 -10.66 16.94
CA CYS A 48 -10.79 -9.24 17.27
C CYS A 48 -11.73 -8.88 18.41
N TYR A 49 -11.42 -7.80 19.11
CA TYR A 49 -12.31 -7.30 20.16
C TYR A 49 -13.39 -6.40 19.57
N ARG A 50 -14.63 -6.57 20.06
CA ARG A 50 -15.79 -5.77 19.64
C ARG A 50 -16.19 -4.76 20.71
N HIS A 51 -16.76 -3.65 20.23
CA HIS A 51 -17.57 -2.68 20.96
C HIS A 51 -16.96 -1.75 22.01
N ALA A 52 -15.65 -1.75 22.25
CA ALA A 52 -15.08 -0.71 23.08
C ALA A 52 -13.58 -0.51 22.79
N ALA A 53 -13.28 0.31 21.77
CA ALA A 53 -11.91 0.74 21.50
C ALA A 53 -11.67 2.08 22.23
N LEU A 54 -10.50 2.23 22.85
CA LEU A 54 -10.02 3.55 23.31
C LEU A 54 -10.01 4.53 22.14
N ARG A 55 -9.60 4.05 20.96
CA ARG A 55 -9.51 4.84 19.74
C ARG A 55 -9.62 3.94 18.52
N ARG A 56 -10.37 4.39 17.52
CA ARG A 56 -10.46 3.78 16.20
C ARG A 56 -9.71 4.63 15.18
N LEU A 57 -8.85 3.99 14.39
CA LEU A 57 -8.12 4.59 13.28
C LEU A 57 -8.55 3.93 11.97
N LEU A 58 -8.78 4.74 10.94
CA LEU A 58 -9.22 4.27 9.62
C LEU A 58 -8.11 4.48 8.60
N LYS A 59 -8.03 3.58 7.62
CA LYS A 59 -7.06 3.63 6.51
C LYS A 59 -5.60 3.70 7.00
N VAL A 60 -5.30 3.04 8.12
CA VAL A 60 -3.94 2.95 8.68
C VAL A 60 -3.36 1.55 8.46
N SER A 61 -2.03 1.45 8.45
CA SER A 61 -1.37 0.14 8.46
C SER A 61 -1.41 -0.49 9.85
N PHE A 62 -1.22 -1.80 9.93
CA PHE A 62 -1.08 -2.51 11.20
C PHE A 62 0.12 -1.99 11.99
N LEU A 63 1.25 -1.71 11.34
CA LEU A 63 2.41 -1.14 12.04
C LEU A 63 2.11 0.25 12.63
N THR A 64 1.29 1.05 11.96
CA THR A 64 0.79 2.33 12.47
C THR A 64 -0.15 2.11 13.65
N CYS A 65 -0.99 1.07 13.60
CA CYS A 65 -1.84 0.65 14.70
C CYS A 65 -1.01 0.33 15.96
N LEU A 66 0.05 -0.48 15.82
CA LEU A 66 0.99 -0.80 16.89
C LEU A 66 1.66 0.46 17.45
N LYS A 67 2.14 1.34 16.56
CA LYS A 67 2.79 2.61 16.93
C LYS A 67 1.88 3.51 17.76
N GLU A 68 0.61 3.64 17.38
CA GLU A 68 -0.35 4.46 18.11
C GLU A 68 -0.75 3.83 19.44
N CYS A 69 -0.84 2.50 19.51
CA CYS A 69 -1.00 1.78 20.77
C CYS A 69 0.18 2.01 21.73
N MET A 70 1.44 1.94 21.27
CA MET A 70 2.62 2.21 22.10
C MET A 70 2.65 3.63 22.69
N LYS A 71 2.09 4.61 21.98
CA LYS A 71 1.97 5.99 22.48
C LYS A 71 0.85 6.15 23.50
N THR A 72 -0.06 5.19 23.58
CA THR A 72 -1.24 5.23 24.44
C THR A 72 -0.95 4.43 25.70
N SER A 73 -0.71 5.09 26.82
CA SER A 73 -0.30 4.44 28.09
C SER A 73 -1.26 3.37 28.61
N THR A 74 -2.54 3.48 28.27
CA THR A 74 -3.59 2.53 28.67
C THR A 74 -3.83 1.42 27.64
N CYS A 75 -3.12 1.43 26.51
CA CYS A 75 -3.27 0.40 25.50
C CYS A 75 -2.74 -0.94 26.02
N SER A 76 -3.53 -1.99 25.82
CA SER A 76 -3.17 -3.37 26.15
C SER A 76 -3.10 -4.25 24.90
N ASN A 77 -3.91 -3.94 23.89
CA ASN A 77 -3.99 -4.73 22.68
C ASN A 77 -4.52 -3.89 21.51
N VAL A 78 -4.35 -4.42 20.31
CA VAL A 78 -4.93 -3.87 19.09
C VAL A 78 -5.77 -4.92 18.39
N SER A 79 -6.82 -4.49 17.70
CA SER A 79 -7.58 -5.29 16.74
C SER A 79 -7.51 -4.63 15.38
N TYR A 80 -7.14 -5.38 14.35
CA TYR A 80 -6.96 -4.85 13.00
C TYR A 80 -7.83 -5.62 12.01
N ARG A 81 -8.67 -4.89 11.28
CA ARG A 81 -9.49 -5.39 10.18
C ARG A 81 -8.81 -5.06 8.87
N ARG A 82 -8.34 -6.10 8.19
CA ARG A 82 -7.59 -6.01 6.93
C ARG A 82 -8.40 -5.33 5.84
N ASP A 83 -9.63 -5.80 5.62
CA ASP A 83 -10.46 -5.39 4.49
C ASP A 83 -10.78 -3.89 4.52
N TRP A 84 -10.82 -3.30 5.72
CA TRP A 84 -11.14 -1.90 5.92
C TRP A 84 -9.92 -1.05 6.34
N LYS A 85 -8.74 -1.66 6.44
CA LYS A 85 -7.52 -1.05 6.99
C LYS A 85 -7.81 -0.28 8.28
N MET A 86 -8.59 -0.91 9.15
CA MET A 86 -9.17 -0.30 10.34
C MET A 86 -8.51 -0.88 11.58
N CYS A 87 -8.06 -0.01 12.46
CA CYS A 87 -7.38 -0.34 13.70
C CYS A 87 -8.22 0.12 14.88
N ASP A 88 -8.50 -0.79 15.80
CA ASP A 88 -9.06 -0.51 17.11
C ASP A 88 -7.95 -0.67 18.16
N ILE A 89 -7.63 0.44 18.83
CA ILE A 89 -6.70 0.48 19.97
C ILE A 89 -7.52 0.19 21.21
N ASN A 90 -7.17 -0.88 21.92
CA ASN A 90 -7.95 -1.38 23.05
C ASN A 90 -7.12 -1.31 24.33
N GLY A 91 -7.77 -1.08 25.45
CA GLY A 91 -7.11 -0.87 26.74
C GLY A 91 -8.00 -1.26 27.90
N ASN A 92 -7.55 -0.98 29.11
CA ASN A 92 -8.38 -1.20 30.30
C ASN A 92 -9.46 -0.12 30.37
N ILE A 93 -10.65 -0.48 29.89
CA ILE A 93 -11.86 0.31 29.99
C ILE A 93 -12.88 -0.55 30.74
N ASN A 94 -13.73 0.07 31.55
CA ASN A 94 -14.72 -0.60 32.40
C ASN A 94 -15.83 -1.34 31.61
N SER A 95 -15.65 -1.56 30.31
CA SER A 95 -16.55 -2.27 29.42
C SER A 95 -15.95 -3.64 29.09
N GLU A 96 -16.76 -4.69 29.20
CA GLU A 96 -16.38 -6.02 28.72
C GLU A 96 -16.00 -5.96 27.23
N MET A 97 -14.75 -6.30 26.94
CA MET A 97 -14.29 -6.52 25.57
C MET A 97 -14.67 -7.94 25.16
N GLU A 98 -15.58 -8.07 24.20
CA GLU A 98 -15.94 -9.37 23.63
C GLU A 98 -14.97 -9.72 22.51
N LEU A 99 -14.29 -10.87 22.62
CA LEU A 99 -13.48 -11.42 21.54
C LEU A 99 -14.40 -12.15 20.55
N VAL A 100 -14.48 -11.64 19.33
CA VAL A 100 -15.30 -12.24 18.26
C VAL A 100 -14.44 -12.89 17.20
N GLN A 101 -14.92 -14.01 16.66
CA GLN A 101 -14.33 -14.60 15.46
C GLN A 101 -14.79 -13.85 14.22
N GLU A 102 -13.86 -13.24 13.50
CA GLU A 102 -14.14 -12.42 12.32
C GLU A 102 -13.06 -12.67 11.25
N HIS A 103 -13.48 -13.08 10.05
CA HIS A 103 -12.57 -13.29 8.94
C HIS A 103 -11.88 -11.98 8.53
N GLY A 104 -10.62 -12.04 8.11
CA GLY A 104 -9.84 -10.84 7.77
C GLY A 104 -9.46 -9.97 8.98
N CYS A 105 -9.83 -10.38 10.20
CA CYS A 105 -9.49 -9.69 11.43
C CYS A 105 -8.35 -10.39 12.18
N PHE A 106 -7.54 -9.64 12.90
CA PHE A 106 -6.54 -10.19 13.80
C PHE A 106 -6.25 -9.26 14.97
N SER A 107 -5.90 -9.83 16.11
CA SER A 107 -5.59 -9.11 17.35
C SER A 107 -4.15 -9.33 17.78
N SER A 108 -3.61 -8.39 18.54
CA SER A 108 -2.23 -8.46 19.02
C SER A 108 -2.11 -7.77 20.37
N ASN A 109 -1.60 -8.50 21.36
CA ASN A 109 -1.39 -8.00 22.72
C ASN A 109 0.00 -7.39 22.87
N ILE A 110 0.09 -6.23 23.51
CA ILE A 110 1.37 -5.50 23.68
C ILE A 110 2.42 -6.33 24.43
N SER A 111 1.97 -7.15 25.39
CA SER A 111 2.83 -8.06 26.17
C SER A 111 3.46 -9.17 25.34
N SER A 112 2.89 -9.48 24.18
CA SER A 112 3.40 -10.52 23.28
C SER A 112 4.39 -9.98 22.26
N TRP A 113 4.55 -8.67 22.13
CA TRP A 113 5.40 -8.07 21.09
C TRP A 113 6.87 -8.31 21.37
N SER A 114 7.56 -8.88 20.38
CA SER A 114 9.00 -9.03 20.39
C SER A 114 9.69 -7.67 20.33
N LYS A 115 10.92 -7.62 20.84
CA LYS A 115 11.78 -6.44 20.71
C LYS A 115 11.94 -5.99 19.26
N LYS A 116 11.93 -6.93 18.30
CA LYS A 116 12.06 -6.66 16.86
C LYS A 116 10.83 -5.93 16.33
N LEU A 117 9.64 -6.40 16.68
CA LEU A 117 8.38 -5.74 16.30
C LEU A 117 8.30 -4.32 16.87
N VAL A 118 8.64 -4.16 18.15
CA VAL A 118 8.66 -2.85 18.82
C VAL A 118 9.65 -1.90 18.15
N ALA A 119 10.87 -2.36 17.86
CA ALA A 119 11.87 -1.56 17.16
C ALA A 119 11.39 -1.16 15.76
N CYS A 120 10.75 -2.07 15.02
CA CYS A 120 10.22 -1.79 13.70
C CYS A 120 9.05 -0.78 13.72
N ALA A 121 8.16 -0.89 14.71
CA ALA A 121 7.03 0.02 14.88
C ALA A 121 7.45 1.43 15.36
N THR A 122 8.62 1.54 16.00
CA THR A 122 9.19 2.82 16.43
C THR A 122 10.15 3.44 15.40
N GLN A 123 10.80 2.64 14.56
CA GLN A 123 11.69 3.10 13.50
C GLN A 123 10.94 3.93 12.45
N SER A 124 11.59 5.01 12.00
CA SER A 124 11.08 5.83 10.89
C SER A 124 11.91 5.54 9.65
N CYS A 125 11.31 4.85 8.68
CA CYS A 125 11.92 4.69 7.36
C CYS A 125 11.68 5.92 6.49
N ALA A 126 12.59 6.19 5.56
CA ALA A 126 12.44 7.25 4.57
C ALA A 126 11.20 7.02 3.69
N GLU A 127 10.70 8.08 3.06
CA GLU A 127 9.51 7.98 2.21
C GLU A 127 9.69 6.94 1.10
N GLY A 128 8.77 5.98 0.96
CA GLY A 128 8.90 4.89 -0.02
C GLY A 128 9.59 3.64 0.49
N TYR A 129 10.10 3.67 1.71
CA TYR A 129 10.62 2.50 2.39
C TYR A 129 9.65 2.05 3.49
N ARG A 130 9.68 0.75 3.79
CA ARG A 130 8.99 0.13 4.93
C ARG A 130 10.02 -0.57 5.80
N CYS A 131 9.74 -0.63 7.10
CA CYS A 131 10.54 -1.45 7.99
C CYS A 131 10.28 -2.94 7.71
N ALA A 132 11.35 -3.72 7.62
CA ALA A 132 11.34 -5.16 7.46
C ALA A 132 12.29 -5.79 8.50
N VAL A 133 11.95 -6.99 8.94
CA VAL A 133 12.81 -7.80 9.82
C VAL A 133 13.32 -8.97 9.00
N LYS A 134 14.64 -9.09 8.86
CA LYS A 134 15.34 -10.18 8.15
C LYS A 134 16.26 -10.89 9.12
N GLY A 135 15.84 -12.07 9.59
CA GLY A 135 16.55 -12.79 10.64
C GLY A 135 16.61 -11.97 11.93
N GLU A 136 17.81 -11.51 12.30
CA GLU A 136 18.04 -10.64 13.47
C GLU A 136 18.15 -9.14 13.13
N GLU A 137 18.22 -8.80 11.85
CA GLU A 137 18.42 -7.42 11.40
C GLU A 137 17.09 -6.73 11.11
N ILE A 138 17.02 -5.42 11.39
CA ILE A 138 15.90 -4.57 11.05
C ILE A 138 16.37 -3.59 9.97
N THR A 139 15.74 -3.64 8.81
CA THR A 139 16.13 -2.87 7.62
C THR A 139 14.95 -2.07 7.08
N CYS A 140 15.25 -0.97 6.38
CA CYS A 140 14.24 -0.25 5.60
C CYS A 140 14.33 -0.71 4.14
N GLU A 141 13.28 -1.33 3.63
CA GLU A 141 13.23 -1.89 2.28
C GLU A 141 12.23 -1.14 1.42
N ILE A 142 12.43 -1.15 0.10
CA ILE A 142 11.52 -0.50 -0.85
C ILE A 142 10.12 -1.07 -0.65
N ALA A 143 9.14 -0.18 -0.43
CA ALA A 143 7.74 -0.56 -0.36
C ALA A 143 7.22 -0.77 -1.78
N TRP A 144 7.06 -2.04 -2.18
CA TRP A 144 6.68 -2.49 -3.52
C TRP A 144 5.33 -1.99 -4.06
N ASN A 145 4.56 -1.23 -3.28
CA ASN A 145 3.12 -1.03 -3.49
C ASN A 145 2.71 0.44 -3.60
N ARG A 146 3.57 1.31 -4.14
CA ARG A 146 3.24 2.75 -4.26
C ARG A 146 3.59 3.29 -5.63
N LEU A 147 2.75 3.00 -6.61
CA LEU A 147 2.68 3.84 -7.80
C LEU A 147 2.29 5.25 -7.33
N ARG A 148 3.16 6.23 -7.56
CA ARG A 148 3.01 7.63 -7.12
C ARG A 148 3.92 8.51 -7.95
N LYS A 149 3.58 9.80 -8.06
CA LYS A 149 4.31 10.80 -8.84
C LYS A 149 4.69 10.25 -10.23
N MET A 150 3.71 9.68 -10.93
CA MET A 150 3.86 9.20 -12.29
C MET A 150 3.49 10.30 -13.26
N LEU A 151 4.31 10.46 -14.29
CA LEU A 151 4.02 11.28 -15.45
C LEU A 151 3.71 10.38 -16.64
N ILE A 152 2.63 10.67 -17.33
CA ILE A 152 2.15 9.96 -18.51
C ILE A 152 2.46 10.85 -19.70
N HIS A 153 3.37 10.40 -20.56
CA HIS A 153 3.70 11.09 -21.80
C HIS A 153 3.25 10.28 -23.00
N VAL A 154 2.95 10.97 -24.08
CA VAL A 154 2.50 10.39 -25.35
C VAL A 154 3.38 10.95 -26.45
N GLY A 155 3.84 10.11 -27.36
CA GLY A 155 4.65 10.58 -28.48
C GLY A 155 4.91 9.53 -29.54
N GLU A 156 5.76 9.91 -30.48
CA GLU A 156 6.14 9.07 -31.62
C GLU A 156 7.43 8.27 -31.36
N ASN A 157 8.20 8.63 -30.33
CA ASN A 157 9.46 7.96 -29.99
C ASN A 157 9.62 7.76 -28.48
N LEU A 158 10.48 6.83 -28.09
CA LEU A 158 10.82 6.58 -26.68
C LEU A 158 11.66 7.70 -26.04
N ASP A 159 12.25 8.55 -26.89
CA ASP A 159 13.11 9.66 -26.49
C ASP A 159 12.29 10.87 -26.03
N THR A 160 12.67 11.48 -24.91
CA THR A 160 11.86 12.49 -24.20
C THR A 160 11.66 13.80 -24.97
N SER A 161 12.42 14.01 -26.04
CA SER A 161 12.37 15.22 -26.86
C SER A 161 11.09 15.35 -27.69
N ASN A 162 10.44 14.24 -28.04
CA ASN A 162 9.22 14.21 -28.87
C ASN A 162 8.05 13.50 -28.16
N THR A 163 7.95 13.69 -26.84
CA THR A 163 6.81 13.20 -26.05
C THR A 163 6.12 14.36 -25.35
N GLU A 164 4.82 14.47 -25.52
CA GLU A 164 3.97 15.47 -24.86
C GLU A 164 3.40 14.92 -23.56
N LEU A 165 3.34 15.74 -22.52
CA LEU A 165 2.74 15.34 -21.24
C LEU A 165 1.22 15.25 -21.40
N CYS A 166 0.68 14.03 -21.38
CA CYS A 166 -0.76 13.79 -21.34
C CYS A 166 -1.30 14.14 -19.94
N GLY A 167 -0.68 13.61 -18.89
CA GLY A 167 -1.15 13.85 -17.54
C GLY A 167 -0.24 13.30 -16.45
N GLN A 168 -0.69 13.44 -15.21
CA GLN A 168 0.08 13.04 -14.04
C GLN A 168 -0.80 12.35 -13.01
N PHE A 169 -0.21 11.38 -12.32
CA PHE A 169 -0.80 10.75 -11.15
C PHE A 169 0.09 10.96 -9.92
N ILE A 170 -0.43 11.70 -8.95
CA ILE A 170 0.33 12.07 -7.75
C ILE A 170 0.47 10.86 -6.81
N GLY A 171 -0.56 10.00 -6.74
CA GLY A 171 -0.61 8.84 -5.85
C GLY A 171 -0.69 9.16 -4.36
N PRO A 172 -0.48 8.16 -3.48
CA PRO A 172 -0.20 6.76 -3.83
C PRO A 172 -1.44 6.02 -4.38
N ALA A 173 -1.21 5.11 -5.33
CA ALA A 173 -2.23 4.18 -5.79
C ALA A 173 -2.62 3.19 -4.69
N VAL A 174 -3.90 2.84 -4.62
CA VAL A 174 -4.39 1.72 -3.80
C VAL A 174 -4.56 0.45 -4.64
N SER A 175 -4.55 -0.71 -3.98
CA SER A 175 -4.76 -1.99 -4.67
C SER A 175 -6.12 -2.04 -5.37
N GLY A 176 -6.13 -2.52 -6.62
CA GLY A 176 -7.34 -2.59 -7.44
C GLY A 176 -7.86 -1.23 -7.90
N GLN A 177 -7.12 -0.14 -7.64
CA GLN A 177 -7.53 1.18 -8.09
C GLN A 177 -7.43 1.28 -9.60
N VAL A 178 -8.54 1.69 -10.21
CA VAL A 178 -8.57 2.19 -11.57
C VAL A 178 -8.23 3.68 -11.53
N ILE A 179 -7.14 4.07 -12.19
CA ILE A 179 -6.68 5.45 -12.29
C ILE A 179 -6.94 5.90 -13.72
N ILE A 180 -7.88 6.83 -13.89
CA ILE A 180 -8.15 7.45 -15.18
C ILE A 180 -7.46 8.80 -15.19
N THR A 181 -6.51 8.99 -16.11
CA THR A 181 -5.85 10.28 -16.31
C THR A 181 -6.28 10.85 -17.66
N PRO A 182 -7.07 11.94 -17.66
CA PRO A 182 -7.40 12.62 -18.91
C PRO A 182 -6.15 13.31 -19.46
N CYS A 183 -5.99 13.26 -20.79
CA CYS A 183 -4.99 14.07 -21.45
C CYS A 183 -5.53 15.51 -21.56
N ASN A 184 -4.85 16.47 -20.94
CA ASN A 184 -5.29 17.88 -20.98
C ASN A 184 -5.13 18.50 -22.36
N THR A 185 -4.18 17.96 -23.12
CA THR A 185 -4.03 18.19 -24.55
C THR A 185 -4.47 16.93 -25.30
N LEU A 186 -4.59 16.99 -26.63
CA LEU A 186 -4.83 15.82 -27.48
C LEU A 186 -3.50 15.38 -28.09
N PRO A 187 -2.56 14.82 -27.30
CA PRO A 187 -1.25 14.50 -27.81
C PRO A 187 -1.37 13.40 -28.86
N LYS A 188 -0.57 13.55 -29.92
CA LYS A 188 -0.47 12.55 -30.98
C LYS A 188 0.71 11.64 -30.71
N GLY A 189 0.49 10.34 -30.89
CA GLY A 189 1.56 9.37 -30.76
C GLY A 189 1.06 7.94 -30.84
N HIS A 190 2.00 7.02 -31.00
CA HIS A 190 1.75 5.58 -30.93
C HIS A 190 2.43 4.93 -29.71
N LEU A 191 3.15 5.73 -28.91
CA LEU A 191 3.80 5.31 -27.67
C LEU A 191 3.25 6.07 -26.48
N VAL A 192 2.96 5.34 -25.40
CA VAL A 192 2.66 5.89 -24.08
C VAL A 192 3.80 5.55 -23.14
N LYS A 193 4.44 6.58 -22.60
CA LYS A 193 5.58 6.46 -21.68
C LYS A 193 5.16 6.84 -20.27
N LEU A 194 5.43 5.93 -19.33
CA LEU A 194 5.16 6.12 -17.92
C LEU A 194 6.49 6.35 -17.19
N THR A 195 6.65 7.55 -16.62
CA THR A 195 7.88 7.94 -15.93
C THR A 195 7.58 8.23 -14.47
N SER A 196 8.30 7.57 -13.55
CA SER A 196 8.29 7.95 -12.14
C SER A 196 9.24 9.12 -11.92
N VAL A 197 8.74 10.22 -11.35
CA VAL A 197 9.59 11.37 -10.92
C VAL A 197 9.90 11.34 -9.41
N ASN A 198 9.76 10.17 -8.78
CA ASN A 198 10.21 10.00 -7.41
C ASN A 198 11.73 10.14 -7.30
N THR A 199 12.17 10.78 -6.22
CA THR A 199 13.59 10.87 -5.81
C THR A 199 14.14 9.54 -5.28
N VAL A 200 13.28 8.51 -5.21
CA VAL A 200 13.54 7.21 -4.60
C VAL A 200 13.28 6.12 -5.64
N PRO A 201 14.11 5.07 -5.72
CA PRO A 201 13.88 3.96 -6.65
C PRO A 201 12.46 3.42 -6.48
N THR A 202 11.67 3.54 -7.54
CA THR A 202 10.28 3.11 -7.56
C THR A 202 10.17 1.95 -8.50
N VAL A 203 9.88 0.77 -7.96
CA VAL A 203 9.41 -0.35 -8.77
C VAL A 203 7.89 -0.24 -8.80
N PHE A 204 7.32 -0.21 -10.01
CA PHE A 204 5.89 -0.23 -10.20
C PHE A 204 5.50 -1.42 -11.06
N HIS A 205 4.37 -2.02 -10.72
CA HIS A 205 3.74 -3.07 -11.50
C HIS A 205 2.40 -2.52 -12.02
N LEU A 206 2.16 -2.66 -13.30
CA LEU A 206 0.90 -2.28 -13.93
C LEU A 206 0.27 -3.55 -14.41
N THR A 207 -0.97 -3.82 -14.01
CA THR A 207 -1.65 -4.99 -14.57
C THR A 207 -2.16 -4.69 -15.95
N GLU A 208 -2.78 -3.53 -16.11
CA GLU A 208 -3.38 -3.18 -17.37
C GLU A 208 -3.28 -1.67 -17.59
N VAL A 209 -3.05 -1.33 -18.85
CA VAL A 209 -2.96 0.04 -19.34
C VAL A 209 -3.83 0.09 -20.58
N GLU A 210 -4.93 0.83 -20.47
CA GLU A 210 -5.83 1.08 -21.57
C GLU A 210 -5.65 2.53 -22.04
N VAL A 211 -5.72 2.70 -23.34
CA VAL A 211 -5.44 3.96 -23.99
C VAL A 211 -6.63 4.27 -24.90
N TYR A 212 -7.29 5.38 -24.64
CA TYR A 212 -8.50 5.80 -25.33
C TYR A 212 -8.18 6.99 -26.21
N GLY A 213 -8.54 6.90 -27.48
CA GLY A 213 -8.25 7.92 -28.47
C GLY A 213 -9.10 7.80 -29.73
N VAL A 214 -8.88 8.72 -30.66
CA VAL A 214 -9.46 8.71 -32.00
C VAL A 214 -8.35 8.59 -33.03
N GLU A 215 -8.60 7.87 -34.13
CA GLU A 215 -7.74 7.85 -35.32
C GLU A 215 -7.90 9.15 -36.13
#